data_AF-A0AA36JJX7-F1
#
_entry.id   AF-A0AA36JJX7-F1
#
_cell.length_a   1.000
_cell.length_b   1.000
_cell.length_c   1.000
_cell.angle_alpha   90.00
_cell.angle_beta   90.00
_cell.angle_gamma   90.00
#
_symmetry.space_group_name_H-M   'P 1'
#
loop_
_entity.id
_entity.type
_entity.pdbx_description
1 polymer ?
#
loop_
_entity_poly.entity_id
_entity_poly.type
_entity_poly.pdbx_seq_one_letter_code
_entity_poly.pdbx_strand_id
1 'polypeptide(L)'
;MALISWKTARITASGLQRLEPGQWLDDEVMGFWIEYLATAPPPQGLGRPEVHIMDPAAANWILSEEDAEDLADGLAPLELGSKELVLVPVADRQDRGKDGVYGSHWALLALQRNGEEIRSCYYDSMGGGGNLRQAERIAAKLRPAMASHPGEAPAPAPAQENACDCGVFTLLFAEALARHGDPAKVTQREASEARMRMKKQILALKAGSP
;
A
#
# COMPACT_ATOMS: atom_id res chain seq x y z
N MET A 1 22.49 -6.08 -5.10
CA MET A 1 22.61 -6.82 -3.82
C MET A 1 21.85 -6.05 -2.76
N ALA A 2 21.03 -6.72 -1.94
CA ALA A 2 20.26 -6.05 -0.87
C ALA A 2 21.20 -5.46 0.19
N LEU A 3 20.89 -4.26 0.66
CA LEU A 3 21.59 -3.59 1.75
C LEU A 3 21.04 -4.04 3.11
N ILE A 4 19.72 -4.13 3.23
CA ILE A 4 19.00 -4.60 4.42
C ILE A 4 17.92 -5.57 3.96
N SER A 5 17.66 -6.62 4.74
CA SER A 5 16.54 -7.54 4.54
C SER A 5 15.73 -7.58 5.83
N TRP A 6 14.41 -7.56 5.71
CA TRP A 6 13.48 -7.69 6.82
C TRP A 6 12.40 -8.69 6.42
N LYS A 7 12.39 -9.85 7.10
CA LYS A 7 11.55 -11.00 6.69
C LYS A 7 11.80 -11.33 5.21
N THR A 8 10.78 -11.24 4.36
CA THR A 8 10.86 -11.48 2.91
C THR A 8 11.25 -10.23 2.11
N ALA A 9 11.06 -9.04 2.68
CA ALA A 9 11.34 -7.79 2.00
C ALA A 9 12.83 -7.42 2.04
N ARG A 10 13.29 -6.76 0.97
CA ARG A 10 14.69 -6.37 0.78
C ARG A 10 14.76 -4.95 0.27
N ILE A 11 15.72 -4.19 0.78
CA ILE A 11 16.00 -2.84 0.31
C ILE A 11 17.48 -2.67 0.00
N THR A 12 17.77 -2.04 -1.12
CA THR A 12 19.09 -1.74 -1.67
C THR A 12 19.53 -0.33 -1.25
N ALA A 13 20.78 0.02 -1.53
CA ALA A 13 21.26 1.38 -1.34
C ALA A 13 20.48 2.39 -2.20
N SER A 14 20.10 2.02 -3.43
CA SER A 14 19.26 2.84 -4.30
C SER A 14 17.84 2.98 -3.76
N GLY A 15 17.26 1.91 -3.21
CA GLY A 15 15.98 1.98 -2.49
C GLY A 15 16.01 2.99 -1.34
N LEU A 16 17.09 3.00 -0.54
CA LEU A 16 17.25 4.03 0.50
C LEU A 16 17.38 5.46 -0.05
N GLN A 17 17.97 5.65 -1.22
CA GLN A 17 18.05 6.98 -1.86
C GLN A 17 16.67 7.47 -2.31
N ARG A 18 15.73 6.58 -2.63
CA ARG A 18 14.35 6.96 -2.99
C ARG A 18 13.55 7.55 -1.83
N LEU A 19 14.03 7.39 -0.60
CA LEU A 19 13.49 8.06 0.59
C LEU A 19 14.01 9.50 0.74
N GLU A 20 14.96 9.97 -0.07
CA GLU A 20 15.36 11.37 -0.05
C GLU A 20 14.21 12.30 -0.51
N PRO A 21 14.19 13.56 -0.07
CA PRO A 21 13.24 14.56 -0.58
C PRO A 21 13.28 14.66 -2.11
N GLY A 22 12.11 14.76 -2.74
CA GLY A 22 11.99 14.91 -4.20
C GLY A 22 12.08 13.60 -5.00
N GLN A 23 12.36 12.46 -4.37
CA GLN A 23 12.44 11.16 -5.05
C GLN A 23 11.11 10.40 -5.00
N TRP A 24 10.80 9.65 -6.06
CA TRP A 24 9.61 8.83 -6.12
C TRP A 24 9.83 7.50 -5.41
N LEU A 25 8.84 7.06 -4.63
CA LEU A 25 8.85 5.71 -4.08
C LEU A 25 8.48 4.70 -5.16
N ASP A 26 9.19 3.57 -5.17
CA ASP A 26 8.91 2.42 -6.03
C ASP A 26 8.44 1.21 -5.22
N ASP A 27 8.20 0.08 -5.89
CA ASP A 27 7.73 -1.15 -5.25
C ASP A 27 8.65 -1.64 -4.15
N GLU A 28 9.96 -1.46 -4.34
CA GLU A 28 10.98 -1.87 -3.38
C GLU A 28 10.76 -1.16 -2.04
N VAL A 29 10.61 0.17 -2.05
CA VAL A 29 10.42 0.94 -0.81
C VAL A 29 9.02 0.74 -0.24
N MET A 30 8.00 0.73 -1.09
CA MET A 30 6.60 0.52 -0.69
C MET A 30 6.44 -0.84 0.00
N GLY A 31 6.86 -1.92 -0.67
CA GLY A 31 6.78 -3.28 -0.15
C GLY A 31 7.62 -3.48 1.12
N PHE A 32 8.84 -2.91 1.17
CA PHE A 32 9.65 -2.99 2.38
C PHE A 32 8.97 -2.33 3.59
N TRP A 33 8.42 -1.13 3.42
CA TRP A 33 7.76 -0.43 4.52
C TRP A 33 6.47 -1.12 4.95
N ILE A 34 5.71 -1.66 4.01
CA ILE A 34 4.48 -2.43 4.28
C ILE A 34 4.80 -3.70 5.08
N GLU A 35 5.77 -4.50 4.64
CA GLU A 35 6.23 -5.71 5.36
C GLU A 35 6.73 -5.34 6.77
N TYR A 36 7.47 -4.23 6.88
CA TYR A 36 7.94 -3.73 8.15
C TYR A 36 6.78 -3.36 9.09
N LEU A 37 5.81 -2.55 8.63
CA LEU A 37 4.65 -2.18 9.43
C LEU A 37 3.82 -3.38 9.87
N ALA A 38 3.63 -4.37 8.98
CA ALA A 38 2.82 -5.55 9.25
C ALA A 38 3.48 -6.49 10.28
N THR A 39 4.81 -6.60 10.28
CA THR A 39 5.52 -7.66 11.03
C THR A 39 6.40 -7.17 12.17
N ALA A 40 6.70 -5.87 12.25
CA ALA A 40 7.44 -5.31 13.37
C ALA A 40 6.63 -5.38 14.68
N PRO A 41 7.29 -5.53 15.84
CA PRO A 41 6.60 -5.49 17.12
C PRO A 41 6.01 -4.08 17.38
N PRO A 42 4.88 -3.99 18.10
CA PRO A 42 4.39 -2.72 18.60
C PRO A 42 5.40 -2.05 19.55
N PRO A 43 5.50 -0.70 19.56
CA PRO A 43 4.65 0.24 18.85
C PRO A 43 5.07 0.53 17.39
N GLN A 44 6.22 0.02 16.93
CA GLN A 44 6.73 0.32 15.59
C GLN A 44 5.87 -0.30 14.49
N GLY A 45 5.50 -1.58 14.63
CA GLY A 45 4.52 -2.21 13.76
C GLY A 45 3.08 -1.90 14.16
N LEU A 46 2.14 -2.51 13.43
CA LEU A 46 0.71 -2.30 13.64
C LEU A 46 0.19 -3.08 14.86
N GLY A 47 0.64 -4.31 15.07
CA GLY A 47 0.10 -5.20 16.10
C GLY A 47 -1.37 -5.55 15.90
N ARG A 48 -1.87 -5.50 14.65
CA ARG A 48 -3.27 -5.70 14.28
C ARG A 48 -3.42 -6.80 13.22
N PRO A 49 -3.53 -8.08 13.61
CA PRO A 49 -3.66 -9.20 12.67
C PRO A 49 -4.94 -9.16 11.79
N GLU A 50 -5.94 -8.39 12.20
CA GLU A 50 -7.19 -8.13 11.49
C GLU A 50 -7.05 -7.09 10.35
N VAL A 51 -5.90 -6.40 10.27
CA VAL A 51 -5.56 -5.48 9.17
C VAL A 51 -4.58 -6.17 8.23
N HIS A 52 -4.90 -6.18 6.94
CA HIS A 52 -3.98 -6.62 5.90
C HIS A 52 -3.60 -5.44 5.01
N ILE A 53 -2.31 -5.14 4.91
CA ILE A 53 -1.78 -4.19 3.92
C ILE A 53 -1.11 -5.00 2.82
N MET A 54 -1.62 -4.87 1.61
CA MET A 54 -1.18 -5.65 0.46
C MET A 54 0.14 -5.11 -0.09
N ASP A 55 1.07 -6.01 -0.40
CA ASP A 55 2.27 -5.65 -1.13
C ASP A 55 1.92 -5.18 -2.57
N PRO A 56 2.60 -4.16 -3.12
CA PRO A 56 2.29 -3.67 -4.46
C PRO A 56 2.43 -4.71 -5.57
N ALA A 57 3.34 -5.68 -5.45
CA ALA A 57 3.47 -6.74 -6.44
C ALA A 57 2.26 -7.68 -6.41
N ALA A 58 1.73 -7.98 -5.22
CA ALA A 58 0.50 -8.76 -5.07
C ALA A 58 -0.70 -8.00 -5.66
N ALA A 59 -0.82 -6.69 -5.40
CA ALA A 59 -1.86 -5.85 -5.99
C ALA A 59 -1.80 -5.84 -7.53
N ASN A 60 -0.59 -5.75 -8.09
CA ASN A 60 -0.39 -5.82 -9.54
C ASN A 60 -0.73 -7.21 -10.11
N TRP A 61 -0.32 -8.29 -9.44
CA TRP A 61 -0.68 -9.65 -9.84
C TRP A 61 -2.20 -9.86 -9.85
N ILE A 62 -2.92 -9.44 -8.81
CA ILE A 62 -4.39 -9.49 -8.77
C ILE A 62 -4.99 -8.73 -9.95
N LEU A 63 -4.46 -7.56 -10.27
CA LEU A 63 -4.96 -6.77 -11.40
C LEU A 63 -4.77 -7.51 -12.74
N SER A 64 -3.66 -8.21 -12.92
CA SER A 64 -3.33 -8.95 -14.15
C SER A 64 -3.91 -10.36 -14.24
N GLU A 65 -4.23 -11.00 -13.13
CA GLU A 65 -4.71 -12.38 -13.10
C GLU A 65 -6.15 -12.46 -13.57
N GLU A 66 -6.41 -13.20 -14.64
CA GLU A 66 -7.75 -13.30 -15.25
C GLU A 66 -8.40 -14.67 -14.99
N ASP A 67 -7.63 -15.67 -14.56
CA ASP A 67 -8.20 -16.95 -14.13
C ASP A 67 -8.74 -16.86 -12.70
N ALA A 68 -10.01 -17.23 -12.53
CA ALA A 68 -10.70 -17.09 -11.25
C ALA A 68 -10.26 -18.14 -10.22
N GLU A 69 -9.83 -19.32 -10.65
CA GLU A 69 -9.36 -20.40 -9.78
C GLU A 69 -7.95 -20.06 -9.28
N ASP A 70 -7.04 -19.68 -10.18
CA ASP A 70 -5.68 -19.24 -9.82
C ASP A 70 -5.71 -18.01 -8.90
N LEU A 71 -6.61 -17.05 -9.18
CA LEU A 71 -6.83 -15.90 -8.31
C LEU A 71 -7.30 -16.32 -6.90
N ALA A 72 -8.28 -17.23 -6.82
CA ALA A 72 -8.80 -17.70 -5.53
C ALA A 72 -7.73 -18.43 -4.72
N ASP A 73 -6.95 -19.30 -5.37
CA ASP A 73 -5.86 -20.06 -4.75
C ASP A 73 -4.74 -19.14 -4.25
N GLY A 74 -4.35 -18.13 -5.04
CA GLY A 74 -3.33 -17.17 -4.61
C GLY A 74 -3.80 -16.23 -3.50
N LEU A 75 -5.10 -15.96 -3.38
CA LEU A 75 -5.68 -15.15 -2.30
C LEU A 75 -5.93 -15.95 -1.01
N ALA A 76 -6.11 -17.27 -1.09
CA ALA A 76 -6.46 -18.11 0.06
C ALA A 76 -5.49 -17.97 1.25
N PRO A 77 -4.15 -17.92 1.08
CA PRO A 77 -3.21 -17.75 2.19
C PRO A 77 -3.33 -16.41 2.93
N LEU A 78 -3.97 -15.40 2.33
CA LEU A 78 -4.15 -14.08 2.95
C LEU A 78 -5.29 -14.05 3.97
N GLU A 79 -6.16 -15.08 3.96
CA GLU A 79 -7.31 -15.22 4.86
C GLU A 79 -8.19 -13.95 4.90
N LEU A 80 -8.45 -13.34 3.73
CA LEU A 80 -9.13 -12.03 3.63
C LEU A 80 -10.53 -12.03 4.27
N GLY A 81 -11.19 -13.18 4.32
CA GLY A 81 -12.47 -13.35 5.01
C GLY A 81 -12.41 -13.03 6.51
N SER A 82 -11.23 -13.18 7.15
CA SER A 82 -11.03 -12.87 8.56
C SER A 82 -10.61 -11.42 8.83
N LYS A 83 -10.38 -10.62 7.78
CA LYS A 83 -9.86 -9.25 7.92
C LYS A 83 -11.00 -8.26 8.09
N GLU A 84 -10.78 -7.29 8.97
CA GLU A 84 -11.66 -6.13 9.14
C GLU A 84 -11.32 -5.03 8.15
N LEU A 85 -10.06 -4.97 7.73
CA LEU A 85 -9.54 -3.91 6.87
C LEU A 85 -8.48 -4.48 5.93
N VAL A 86 -8.69 -4.31 4.62
CA VAL A 86 -7.72 -4.63 3.58
C VAL A 86 -7.32 -3.32 2.88
N LEU A 87 -6.03 -3.01 2.91
CA LEU A 87 -5.46 -1.78 2.37
C LEU A 87 -4.58 -2.15 1.18
N VAL A 88 -4.87 -1.60 0.01
CA VAL A 88 -4.21 -1.96 -1.24
C VAL A 88 -3.58 -0.73 -1.86
N PRO A 89 -2.25 -0.62 -1.91
CA PRO A 89 -1.60 0.41 -2.73
C PRO A 89 -1.84 0.10 -4.21
N VAL A 90 -2.34 1.08 -4.94
CA VAL A 90 -2.68 0.98 -6.36
C VAL A 90 -1.74 1.89 -7.15
N ALA A 91 -1.16 1.35 -8.22
CA ALA A 91 -0.37 2.11 -9.18
C ALA A 91 -0.98 2.06 -10.59
N ASP A 92 -0.74 3.10 -11.37
CA ASP A 92 -1.20 3.27 -12.77
C ASP A 92 -0.30 2.49 -13.75
N ARG A 93 0.16 1.31 -13.34
CA ARG A 93 1.12 0.53 -14.12
C ARG A 93 0.55 0.19 -15.48
N GLN A 94 1.34 0.52 -16.50
CA GLN A 94 1.07 0.14 -17.88
C GLN A 94 2.26 -0.64 -18.40
N ASP A 95 1.99 -1.86 -18.89
CA ASP A 95 2.93 -2.56 -19.75
C ASP A 95 2.93 -1.86 -21.12
N ARG A 96 4.06 -1.23 -21.46
CA ARG A 96 4.27 -0.57 -22.75
C ARG A 96 5.12 -1.43 -23.69
N GLY A 97 5.16 -2.74 -23.46
CA GLY A 97 5.86 -3.71 -24.28
C GLY A 97 7.37 -3.45 -24.27
N LYS A 98 7.89 -2.92 -25.38
CA LYS A 98 9.34 -2.70 -25.55
C LYS A 98 9.91 -1.63 -24.62
N ASP A 99 9.08 -0.69 -24.19
CA ASP A 99 9.50 0.37 -23.27
C ASP A 99 9.51 -0.14 -21.81
N GLY A 100 8.93 -1.32 -21.54
CA GLY A 100 8.83 -1.91 -20.21
C GLY A 100 7.58 -1.47 -19.44
N VAL A 101 7.56 -1.79 -18.15
CA VAL A 101 6.45 -1.47 -17.24
C VAL A 101 6.76 -0.16 -16.52
N TYR A 102 5.88 0.83 -16.66
CA TYR A 102 5.97 2.11 -15.96
C TYR A 102 4.73 2.37 -15.12
N GLY A 103 4.93 2.92 -13.93
CA GLY A 103 3.90 3.57 -13.12
C GLY A 103 4.37 4.97 -12.75
N SER A 104 3.45 5.91 -12.66
CA SER A 104 3.69 7.31 -12.35
C SER A 104 2.94 7.86 -11.15
N HIS A 105 2.00 7.09 -10.61
CA HIS A 105 1.15 7.54 -9.53
C HIS A 105 0.77 6.42 -8.57
N TRP A 106 0.80 6.71 -7.28
CA TRP A 106 0.33 5.84 -6.21
C TRP A 106 -0.95 6.40 -5.58
N ALA A 107 -1.91 5.52 -5.34
CA ALA A 107 -3.11 5.81 -4.56
C ALA A 107 -3.41 4.63 -3.61
N LEU A 108 -4.36 4.81 -2.69
CA LEU A 108 -4.77 3.77 -1.76
C LEU A 108 -6.24 3.38 -1.99
N LEU A 109 -6.49 2.09 -2.17
CA LEU A 109 -7.80 1.49 -1.99
C LEU A 109 -7.90 0.93 -0.56
N ALA A 110 -8.98 1.23 0.14
CA ALA A 110 -9.31 0.63 1.43
C ALA A 110 -10.64 -0.12 1.34
N LEU A 111 -10.63 -1.39 1.72
CA LEU A 111 -11.80 -2.24 1.84
C LEU A 111 -12.05 -2.51 3.32
N GLN A 112 -13.08 -1.88 3.88
CA GLN A 112 -13.42 -1.95 5.29
C GLN A 112 -14.68 -2.77 5.50
N ARG A 113 -14.61 -3.76 6.41
CA ARG A 113 -15.76 -4.55 6.83
C ARG A 113 -16.67 -3.73 7.74
N ASN A 114 -17.95 -3.71 7.39
CA ASN A 114 -19.02 -3.08 8.16
C ASN A 114 -20.20 -4.05 8.24
N GLY A 115 -20.19 -4.93 9.25
CA GLY A 115 -21.12 -6.05 9.32
C GLY A 115 -20.89 -7.03 8.18
N GLU A 116 -21.94 -7.31 7.40
CA GLU A 116 -21.89 -8.18 6.21
C GLU A 116 -21.44 -7.45 4.94
N GLU A 117 -21.35 -6.12 4.98
CA GLU A 117 -20.96 -5.28 3.83
C GLU A 117 -19.47 -4.91 3.84
N ILE A 118 -18.89 -4.74 2.66
CA ILE A 118 -17.54 -4.17 2.48
C ILE A 118 -17.69 -2.78 1.87
N ARG A 119 -17.30 -1.77 2.65
CA ARG A 119 -17.17 -0.41 2.18
C ARG A 119 -15.83 -0.23 1.47
N SER A 120 -15.87 0.24 0.24
CA SER A 120 -14.69 0.55 -0.56
C SER A 120 -14.46 2.07 -0.58
N CYS A 121 -13.28 2.50 -0.16
CA CYS A 121 -12.84 3.89 -0.12
C CYS A 121 -11.56 4.06 -0.96
N TYR A 122 -11.52 5.08 -1.81
CA TYR A 122 -10.34 5.42 -2.63
C TYR A 122 -9.74 6.75 -2.16
N TYR A 123 -8.45 6.74 -1.84
CA TYR A 123 -7.68 7.90 -1.39
C TYR A 123 -6.56 8.22 -2.38
N ASP A 124 -6.55 9.45 -2.86
CA ASP A 124 -5.63 9.92 -3.90
C ASP A 124 -5.16 11.33 -3.58
N SER A 125 -3.87 11.47 -3.26
CA SER A 125 -3.26 12.75 -2.91
C SER A 125 -2.99 13.65 -4.11
N MET A 126 -2.96 13.13 -5.34
CA MET A 126 -2.89 13.98 -6.55
C MET A 126 -4.28 14.39 -7.04
N GLY A 127 -5.33 13.74 -6.53
CA GLY A 127 -6.70 13.93 -7.00
C GLY A 127 -6.88 13.44 -8.43
N GLY A 128 -8.04 13.75 -9.02
CA GLY A 128 -8.34 13.42 -10.42
C GLY A 128 -8.62 11.95 -10.73
N GLY A 129 -8.39 11.02 -9.79
CA GLY A 129 -8.80 9.62 -9.91
C GLY A 129 -7.96 8.82 -10.90
N GLY A 130 -6.66 9.12 -11.01
CA GLY A 130 -5.76 8.48 -11.98
C GLY A 130 -5.67 6.95 -11.85
N ASN A 131 -5.92 6.44 -10.64
CA ASN A 131 -5.90 5.00 -10.31
C ASN A 131 -7.29 4.42 -9.98
N LEU A 132 -8.37 5.18 -10.17
CA LEU A 132 -9.70 4.77 -9.70
C LEU A 132 -10.18 3.49 -10.38
N ARG A 133 -10.00 3.37 -11.70
CA ARG A 133 -10.41 2.17 -12.45
C ARG A 133 -9.65 0.92 -12.02
N GLN A 134 -8.36 1.05 -11.76
CA GLN A 134 -7.53 -0.05 -11.25
C GLN A 134 -7.99 -0.44 -9.85
N ALA A 135 -8.28 0.53 -8.99
CA ALA A 135 -8.82 0.30 -7.65
C ALA A 135 -10.18 -0.42 -7.70
N GLU A 136 -11.10 0.00 -8.56
CA GLU A 136 -12.41 -0.65 -8.76
C GLU A 136 -12.26 -2.12 -9.22
N ARG A 137 -11.34 -2.38 -10.16
CA ARG A 137 -11.05 -3.75 -10.64
C ARG A 137 -10.48 -4.63 -9.52
N ILE A 138 -9.52 -4.12 -8.74
CA ILE A 138 -8.97 -4.85 -7.59
C ILE A 138 -10.08 -5.10 -6.57
N ALA A 139 -10.90 -4.10 -6.23
CA ALA A 139 -12.01 -4.27 -5.29
C ALA A 139 -12.97 -5.37 -5.74
N ALA A 140 -13.34 -5.40 -7.03
CA ALA A 140 -14.18 -6.45 -7.60
C ALA A 140 -13.55 -7.84 -7.47
N LYS A 141 -12.24 -7.98 -7.70
CA LYS A 141 -11.50 -9.24 -7.59
C LYS A 141 -11.32 -9.71 -6.13
N LEU A 142 -11.24 -8.79 -5.16
CA LEU A 142 -11.06 -9.13 -3.74
C LEU A 142 -12.37 -9.43 -3.00
N ARG A 143 -13.50 -8.86 -3.42
CA ARG A 143 -14.81 -9.01 -2.75
C ARG A 143 -15.23 -10.47 -2.53
N PRO A 144 -15.09 -11.41 -3.48
CA PRO A 144 -15.44 -12.81 -3.26
C PRO A 144 -14.70 -13.44 -2.08
N ALA A 145 -13.39 -13.14 -1.93
CA ALA A 145 -12.58 -13.63 -0.83
C ALA A 145 -12.93 -12.98 0.53
N MET A 146 -13.64 -11.84 0.51
CA MET A 146 -14.12 -11.14 1.71
C MET A 146 -15.60 -11.46 2.05
N ALA A 147 -16.29 -12.24 1.21
CA ALA A 147 -17.68 -12.72 1.36
C ALA A 147 -18.74 -11.60 1.51
N SER A 148 -18.85 -10.68 0.54
CA SER A 148 -19.70 -9.49 0.72
C SER A 148 -20.24 -8.82 -0.55
N HIS A 149 -21.20 -7.90 -0.35
CA HIS A 149 -21.87 -7.07 -1.36
C HIS A 149 -21.17 -5.71 -1.61
N PRO A 150 -21.34 -5.13 -2.81
CA PRO A 150 -20.64 -3.91 -3.20
C PRO A 150 -21.18 -2.66 -2.49
N GLY A 151 -20.28 -1.89 -1.86
CA GLY A 151 -20.49 -0.50 -1.47
C GLY A 151 -19.27 0.34 -1.84
N GLU A 152 -19.45 1.38 -2.64
CA GLU A 152 -18.35 2.23 -3.13
C GLU A 152 -18.62 3.69 -2.80
N ALA A 153 -17.60 4.36 -2.25
CA ALA A 153 -17.61 5.80 -2.05
C ALA A 153 -16.20 6.37 -2.27
N PRO A 154 -16.05 7.42 -3.10
CA PRO A 154 -14.86 8.25 -3.05
C PRO A 154 -14.66 8.76 -1.60
N ALA A 155 -13.42 8.74 -1.11
CA ALA A 155 -13.10 9.29 0.20
C ALA A 155 -12.36 10.62 0.04
N PRO A 156 -12.67 11.64 0.87
CA PRO A 156 -11.87 12.86 0.88
C PRO A 156 -10.44 12.51 1.30
N ALA A 157 -9.49 12.86 0.45
CA ALA A 157 -8.05 12.71 0.69
C ALA A 157 -7.39 14.09 0.63
N PRO A 158 -6.46 14.42 1.54
CA PRO A 158 -5.69 15.65 1.47
C PRO A 158 -4.79 15.62 0.24
N ALA A 159 -4.68 16.75 -0.44
CA ALA A 159 -3.84 16.90 -1.61
C ALA A 159 -2.36 17.04 -1.21
N GLN A 160 -1.48 16.38 -1.96
CA GLN A 160 -0.03 16.64 -1.87
C GLN A 160 0.30 17.99 -2.52
N GLU A 161 1.38 18.62 -2.06
CA GLU A 161 1.81 19.95 -2.53
C GLU A 161 2.97 19.86 -3.54
N ASN A 162 3.39 18.64 -3.92
CA ASN A 162 4.47 18.39 -4.88
C ASN A 162 4.13 17.24 -5.84
N ALA A 163 5.06 16.85 -6.72
CA ALA A 163 4.84 15.83 -7.74
C ALA A 163 5.44 14.45 -7.41
N CYS A 164 5.92 14.22 -6.16
CA CYS A 164 6.69 13.02 -5.82
C CYS A 164 6.24 12.26 -4.57
N ASP A 165 5.30 12.81 -3.80
CA ASP A 165 4.91 12.25 -2.51
C ASP A 165 3.69 11.32 -2.54
N CYS A 166 3.10 11.03 -3.71
CA CYS A 166 1.93 10.16 -3.82
C CYS A 166 2.14 8.78 -3.15
N GLY A 167 3.34 8.20 -3.28
CA GLY A 167 3.70 6.96 -2.59
C GLY A 167 3.78 7.14 -1.06
N VAL A 168 4.31 8.26 -0.58
CA VAL A 168 4.41 8.56 0.85
C VAL A 168 3.03 8.78 1.46
N PHE A 169 2.17 9.56 0.79
CA PHE A 169 0.77 9.75 1.20
C PHE A 169 0.01 8.43 1.22
N THR A 170 0.19 7.57 0.22
CA THR A 170 -0.41 6.22 0.18
C THR A 170 -0.04 5.41 1.43
N LEU A 171 1.24 5.39 1.83
CA LEU A 171 1.69 4.72 3.04
C LEU A 171 1.13 5.37 4.32
N LEU A 172 1.05 6.71 4.37
CA LEU A 172 0.49 7.43 5.52
C LEU A 172 -1.02 7.24 5.68
N PHE A 173 -1.77 7.21 4.58
CA PHE A 173 -3.19 6.87 4.60
C PHE A 173 -3.41 5.45 5.12
N ALA A 174 -2.60 4.50 4.66
CA ALA A 174 -2.67 3.12 5.11
C ALA A 174 -2.34 3.01 6.60
N GLU A 175 -1.25 3.64 7.06
CA GLU A 175 -0.86 3.66 8.47
C GLU A 175 -1.93 4.34 9.35
N ALA A 176 -2.51 5.45 8.90
CA ALA A 176 -3.59 6.14 9.61
C ALA A 176 -4.81 5.23 9.77
N LEU A 177 -5.33 4.65 8.69
CA LEU A 177 -6.49 3.75 8.75
C LEU A 177 -6.21 2.52 9.62
N ALA A 178 -5.04 1.90 9.46
CA ALA A 178 -4.64 0.74 10.24
C ALA A 178 -4.59 1.07 11.74
N ARG A 179 -4.26 2.31 12.12
CA ARG A 179 -4.22 2.78 13.52
C ARG A 179 -5.51 3.47 13.97
N HIS A 180 -6.63 3.30 13.27
CA HIS A 180 -7.93 3.97 13.53
C HIS A 180 -7.87 5.51 13.49
N GLY A 181 -6.85 6.05 12.85
CA GLY A 181 -6.73 7.47 12.53
C GLY A 181 -7.57 7.86 11.32
N ASP A 182 -7.52 9.16 11.02
CA ASP A 182 -8.27 9.76 9.92
C ASP A 182 -7.30 10.21 8.82
N PRO A 183 -7.32 9.60 7.62
CA PRO A 183 -6.50 10.01 6.48
C PRO A 183 -6.67 11.48 6.09
N ALA A 184 -7.83 12.10 6.38
CA ALA A 184 -8.07 13.51 6.07
C ALA A 184 -7.16 14.47 6.87
N LYS A 185 -6.51 13.97 7.94
CA LYS A 185 -5.59 14.76 8.77
C LYS A 185 -4.14 14.68 8.32
N VAL A 186 -3.81 13.82 7.36
CA VAL A 186 -2.45 13.69 6.84
C VAL A 186 -2.04 14.97 6.11
N THR A 187 -0.83 15.43 6.39
CA THR A 187 -0.29 16.68 5.85
C THR A 187 0.98 16.47 5.03
N GLN A 188 1.30 17.44 4.17
CA GLN A 188 2.56 17.48 3.43
C GLN A 188 3.80 17.51 4.35
N ARG A 189 3.66 18.14 5.53
CA ARG A 189 4.70 18.14 6.56
C ARG A 189 4.96 16.72 7.07
N GLU A 190 3.89 15.97 7.41
CA GLU A 190 4.02 14.60 7.86
C GLU A 190 4.59 13.69 6.78
N ALA A 191 4.26 13.90 5.50
CA ALA A 191 4.89 13.19 4.39
C ALA A 191 6.41 13.43 4.36
N SER A 192 6.83 14.68 4.51
CA SER A 192 8.27 15.04 4.56
C SER A 192 8.97 14.39 5.76
N GLU A 193 8.32 14.40 6.94
CA GLU A 193 8.83 13.76 8.16
C GLU A 193 8.86 12.22 8.06
N ALA A 194 7.88 11.63 7.38
CA ALA A 194 7.76 10.18 7.19
C ALA A 194 8.91 9.62 6.36
N ARG A 195 9.35 10.33 5.30
CA ARG A 195 10.56 9.97 4.54
C ARG A 195 11.78 9.78 5.45
N MET A 196 12.04 10.77 6.31
CA MET A 196 13.15 10.72 7.27
C MET A 196 12.96 9.60 8.31
N ARG A 197 11.73 9.43 8.82
CA ARG A 197 11.37 8.38 9.77
C ARG A 197 11.64 6.99 9.19
N MET A 198 11.12 6.72 7.99
CA MET A 198 11.31 5.44 7.29
C MET A 198 12.78 5.16 7.07
N LYS A 199 13.54 6.12 6.54
CA LYS A 199 14.98 5.95 6.29
C LYS A 199 15.75 5.65 7.57
N LYS A 200 15.49 6.41 8.65
CA LYS A 200 16.12 6.20 9.96
C LYS A 200 15.78 4.82 10.51
N GLN A 201 14.51 4.42 10.44
CA GLN A 201 14.05 3.14 10.96
C GLN A 201 14.70 1.97 10.20
N ILE A 202 14.71 2.03 8.87
CA ILE A 202 15.33 1.01 8.02
C ILE A 202 16.81 0.88 8.35
N LEU A 203 17.55 2.00 8.41
CA LEU A 203 18.98 1.99 8.77
C LEU A 203 19.25 1.41 10.16
N ALA A 204 18.34 1.61 11.12
CA ALA A 204 18.47 1.04 12.45
C ALA A 204 18.37 -0.50 12.46
N LEU A 205 17.66 -1.11 11.49
CA LEU A 205 17.60 -2.57 11.35
C LEU A 205 18.96 -3.18 11.02
N LYS A 206 19.83 -2.43 10.32
CA LYS A 206 21.22 -2.85 10.07
C LYS A 206 22.05 -2.93 11.35
N ALA A 207 21.77 -2.08 12.33
CA ALA A 207 22.49 -2.04 13.60
C ALA A 207 22.02 -3.11 14.60
N GLY A 208 20.82 -3.68 14.40
CA GLY A 208 20.25 -4.74 15.23
C GLY A 208 20.27 -6.13 14.61
N SER A 209 20.88 -6.30 13.43
CA SER A 209 21.14 -7.62 12.84
C SER A 209 22.40 -8.21 13.50
N PRO A 210 22.37 -9.47 13.97
CA PRO A 210 23.53 -10.12 14.57
C PRO A 210 24.73 -10.19 13.61
#